data_AF-A0A8R7QW89-F1
#
_entry.id   AF-A0A8R7QW89-F1
#
_cell.length_a   1.000
_cell.length_b   1.000
_cell.length_c   1.000
_cell.angle_alpha   90.00
_cell.angle_beta   90.00
_cell.angle_gamma   90.00
#
_symmetry.space_group_name_H-M   'P 1'
#
loop_
_entity.id
_entity.type
_entity.pdbx_description
1 polymer ?
#
loop_
_entity_poly.entity_id
_entity_poly.type
_entity_poly.pdbx_seq_one_letter_code
_entity_poly.pdbx_strand_id
1 'polypeptide(L)'
;MATAALRFPPFLSSRAVPTTTAATCTRKTASATLRVAAQPESAPVSAPASTSEERPEFSPPAGFAPPVPKRFAVKDGQLASVAGAALALPFRLGTGLFVLGYSVSLVSADKIPSDQYSLEFLGLKVKETSKIDQCRRPEKPIEMYEFEGCPFCRKVREMVSVLDLDVLFYPCPQKGPTFRPKVLEMGGKKQFPYMVDPNTGVAMYESDAIIKYLADTYGDGTVPIMLSLGLFTTITAGLAMIWRVWKGSSYTVSKLPPQPIEIWAYEGSPFCKLAREALVELELPHLLHSCARGSPKRQEIFKKHGIFQAPYIEDPNTGVKMFESAEIIEYLRATYSLYPQYQNL
;
A
#
# COMPACT_ATOMS: atom_id res chain seq x y z
N MET A 1 -61.20 13.80 34.85
CA MET A 1 -61.56 12.86 33.78
C MET A 1 -60.35 11.97 33.51
N ALA A 2 -60.58 10.66 33.49
CA ALA A 2 -59.58 9.63 33.69
C ALA A 2 -58.81 9.23 32.40
N THR A 3 -57.61 8.74 32.67
CA THR A 3 -56.57 8.06 31.88
C THR A 3 -57.03 6.85 31.04
N ALA A 4 -56.27 6.54 29.96
CA ALA A 4 -56.09 5.16 29.50
C ALA A 4 -54.74 4.98 28.77
N ALA A 5 -53.80 4.33 29.46
CA ALA A 5 -52.62 3.69 28.89
C ALA A 5 -52.91 2.18 28.80
N LEU A 6 -52.60 1.55 27.67
CA LEU A 6 -52.80 0.11 27.46
C LEU A 6 -51.53 -0.66 27.82
N ARG A 7 -51.57 -1.36 28.96
CA ARG A 7 -50.74 -2.52 29.31
C ARG A 7 -51.67 -3.72 29.46
N PHE A 8 -51.28 -4.88 28.95
CA PHE A 8 -51.87 -6.17 29.34
C PHE A 8 -50.79 -7.07 29.98
N PRO A 9 -51.08 -7.74 31.11
CA PRO A 9 -50.16 -8.63 31.82
C PRO A 9 -50.64 -10.11 31.64
N PRO A 10 -50.14 -11.13 32.39
CA PRO A 10 -49.68 -12.39 31.81
C PRO A 10 -50.59 -13.60 32.12
N PHE A 11 -50.35 -14.74 31.48
CA PHE A 11 -50.89 -16.02 31.95
C PHE A 11 -49.78 -17.08 32.08
N LEU A 12 -49.79 -17.72 33.25
CA LEU A 12 -48.91 -18.80 33.70
C LEU A 12 -49.60 -20.17 33.57
N SER A 13 -48.77 -21.21 33.45
CA SER A 13 -48.98 -22.63 33.83
C SER A 13 -49.85 -23.47 32.86
N SER A 14 -49.56 -24.73 32.51
CA SER A 14 -48.93 -25.82 33.27
C SER A 14 -48.49 -27.00 32.36
N ARG A 15 -47.50 -27.77 32.88
CA ARG A 15 -47.24 -29.23 32.74
C ARG A 15 -47.31 -29.93 31.35
N ALA A 16 -46.19 -30.53 30.93
CA ALA A 16 -45.95 -31.99 31.00
C ALA A 16 -44.61 -32.37 30.33
N VAL A 17 -43.86 -33.27 30.98
CA VAL A 17 -42.68 -33.97 30.45
C VAL A 17 -43.15 -35.23 29.71
N PRO A 18 -42.50 -35.60 28.60
CA PRO A 18 -41.99 -36.96 28.53
C PRO A 18 -40.54 -37.02 28.06
N THR A 19 -39.81 -37.90 28.72
CA THR A 19 -38.44 -38.33 28.44
C THR A 19 -38.42 -39.21 27.18
N THR A 20 -37.59 -38.87 26.19
CA THR A 20 -37.05 -39.88 25.26
C THR A 20 -35.66 -39.50 24.78
N THR A 21 -34.79 -40.49 24.82
CA THR A 21 -33.34 -40.51 24.64
C THR A 21 -32.87 -40.39 23.18
N ALA A 22 -31.68 -39.80 23.04
CA ALA A 22 -30.62 -40.05 22.06
C ALA A 22 -30.83 -39.69 20.57
N ALA A 23 -30.04 -38.72 20.09
CA ALA A 23 -28.93 -38.98 19.14
C ALA A 23 -28.19 -37.67 18.82
N THR A 24 -26.96 -37.57 19.31
CA THR A 24 -26.02 -36.48 19.03
C THR A 24 -25.47 -36.65 17.61
N CYS A 25 -25.76 -35.71 16.70
CA CYS A 25 -25.07 -35.60 15.41
C CYS A 25 -24.35 -34.24 15.34
N THR A 26 -23.14 -34.20 15.91
CA THR A 26 -22.20 -33.10 15.72
C THR A 26 -21.55 -33.21 14.34
N ARG A 27 -21.93 -32.34 13.39
CA ARG A 27 -21.11 -32.09 12.20
C ARG A 27 -19.89 -31.26 12.59
N LYS A 28 -18.73 -31.91 12.66
CA LYS A 28 -17.42 -31.25 12.65
C LYS A 28 -17.13 -30.75 11.23
N THR A 29 -17.11 -29.44 11.02
CA THR A 29 -16.40 -28.84 9.89
C THR A 29 -14.98 -28.51 10.35
N ALA A 30 -14.04 -29.40 10.04
CA ALA A 30 -12.62 -29.14 10.24
C ALA A 30 -12.14 -28.19 9.12
N SER A 31 -11.96 -26.91 9.45
CA SER A 31 -11.17 -26.00 8.62
C SER A 31 -9.72 -26.14 9.06
N ALA A 32 -8.93 -26.90 8.29
CA ALA A 32 -7.52 -27.12 8.57
C ALA A 32 -6.73 -25.83 8.33
N THR A 33 -6.46 -25.07 9.39
CA THR A 33 -5.48 -23.99 9.36
C THR A 33 -4.10 -24.63 9.44
N LEU A 34 -3.38 -24.71 8.32
CA LEU A 34 -1.99 -25.16 8.31
C LEU A 34 -1.12 -24.06 8.92
N ARG A 35 -0.99 -24.05 10.25
CA ARG A 35 0.02 -23.24 10.94
C ARG A 35 1.38 -23.90 10.71
N VAL A 36 2.19 -23.32 9.82
CA VAL A 36 3.61 -23.65 9.78
C VAL A 36 4.26 -22.94 10.97
N ALA A 37 4.59 -23.71 11.99
CA ALA A 37 5.36 -23.22 13.14
C ALA A 37 6.81 -22.99 12.70
N ALA A 38 7.28 -21.75 12.77
CA ALA A 38 8.70 -21.46 12.70
C ALA A 38 9.39 -22.04 13.95
N GLN A 39 10.41 -22.89 13.76
CA GLN A 39 11.31 -23.29 14.84
C GLN A 39 12.48 -22.30 14.95
N PRO A 40 12.99 -22.04 16.18
CA PRO A 40 14.15 -21.19 16.41
C PRO A 40 15.47 -22.00 16.46
N GLU A 41 16.56 -21.24 16.34
CA GLU A 41 17.98 -21.52 16.66
C GLU A 41 18.92 -22.17 15.61
N SER A 42 19.71 -21.26 15.04
CA SER A 42 21.14 -21.29 14.70
C SER A 42 21.99 -22.52 15.05
N ALA A 43 22.72 -23.01 14.03
CA ALA A 43 24.06 -23.59 14.15
C ALA A 43 24.97 -22.98 13.05
N PRO A 44 26.28 -22.77 13.31
CA PRO A 44 27.12 -21.92 12.49
C PRO A 44 27.58 -22.65 11.24
N VAL A 45 27.30 -22.09 10.06
CA VAL A 45 27.89 -22.54 8.81
C VAL A 45 29.09 -21.65 8.50
N SER A 46 30.27 -22.27 8.50
CA SER A 46 31.56 -21.67 8.16
C SER A 46 31.50 -20.93 6.83
N ALA A 47 31.88 -19.65 6.84
CA ALA A 47 31.95 -18.80 5.67
C ALA A 47 33.04 -19.29 4.69
N PRO A 48 32.74 -19.47 3.38
CA PRO A 48 33.77 -19.45 2.37
C PRO A 48 34.29 -18.02 2.19
N ALA A 49 35.57 -17.89 1.92
CA ALA A 49 36.30 -16.63 1.77
C ALA A 49 35.58 -15.61 0.89
N SER A 50 35.41 -14.41 1.42
CA SER A 50 34.87 -13.25 0.72
C SER A 50 35.81 -12.80 -0.39
N THR A 51 35.50 -13.14 -1.64
CA THR A 51 35.83 -12.27 -2.76
C THR A 51 35.06 -10.97 -2.53
N SER A 52 35.79 -9.89 -2.26
CA SER A 52 35.24 -8.54 -2.22
C SER A 52 34.80 -8.16 -3.63
N GLU A 53 33.60 -8.58 -4.02
CA GLU A 53 32.91 -7.97 -5.15
C GLU A 53 32.71 -6.49 -4.78
N GLU A 54 33.32 -5.59 -5.57
CA GLU A 54 33.10 -4.15 -5.45
C GLU A 54 31.59 -3.90 -5.55
N ARG A 55 30.98 -3.45 -4.45
CA ARG A 55 29.56 -3.06 -4.49
C ARG A 55 29.43 -1.90 -5.48
N PRO A 56 28.46 -1.94 -6.40
CA PRO A 56 28.27 -0.84 -7.33
C PRO A 56 28.08 0.47 -6.55
N GLU A 57 28.92 1.45 -6.82
CA GLU A 57 28.80 2.80 -6.26
C GLU A 57 27.62 3.50 -6.94
N PHE A 58 26.69 4.02 -6.15
CA PHE A 58 25.51 4.74 -6.65
C PHE A 58 25.76 6.24 -6.51
N SER A 59 25.76 6.93 -7.65
CA SER A 59 25.82 8.39 -7.70
C SER A 59 24.63 8.92 -8.50
N PRO A 60 24.15 10.14 -8.21
CA PRO A 60 23.17 10.78 -9.08
C PRO A 60 23.76 10.96 -10.51
N PRO A 61 22.90 11.11 -11.54
CA PRO A 61 23.36 11.43 -12.89
C PRO A 61 24.21 12.71 -12.93
N ALA A 62 25.13 12.81 -13.88
CA ALA A 62 26.03 13.95 -13.98
C ALA A 62 25.27 15.26 -14.16
N GLY A 63 25.55 16.26 -13.32
CA GLY A 63 24.86 17.56 -13.35
C GLY A 63 23.42 17.54 -12.82
N PHE A 64 22.96 16.44 -12.23
CA PHE A 64 21.62 16.33 -11.69
C PHE A 64 21.41 17.26 -10.49
N ALA A 65 20.32 18.04 -10.54
CA ALA A 65 19.82 18.83 -9.43
C ALA A 65 18.34 18.49 -9.20
N PRO A 66 17.90 18.28 -7.94
CA PRO A 66 16.50 18.08 -7.63
C PRO A 66 15.62 19.21 -8.18
N PRO A 67 14.46 18.89 -8.79
CA PRO A 67 13.56 19.90 -9.32
C PRO A 67 12.96 20.78 -8.23
N VAL A 68 12.68 22.04 -8.57
CA VAL A 68 11.85 22.92 -7.72
C VAL A 68 10.40 22.42 -7.80
N PRO A 69 9.75 22.10 -6.67
CA PRO A 69 8.41 21.53 -6.68
C PRO A 69 7.36 22.49 -7.26
N LYS A 70 6.44 21.96 -8.07
CA LYS A 70 5.37 22.70 -8.74
C LYS A 70 4.02 22.06 -8.42
N ARG A 71 3.19 22.79 -7.66
CA ARG A 71 1.88 22.29 -7.25
C ARG A 71 0.97 22.02 -8.46
N PHE A 72 0.50 20.77 -8.56
CA PHE A 72 -0.48 20.31 -9.56
C PHE A 72 -0.05 20.45 -11.02
N ALA A 73 1.26 20.59 -11.29
CA ALA A 73 1.76 20.64 -12.64
C ALA A 73 1.78 19.24 -13.28
N VAL A 74 1.44 19.16 -14.57
CA VAL A 74 1.66 17.99 -15.40
C VAL A 74 2.73 18.38 -16.41
N LYS A 75 3.83 17.63 -16.48
CA LYS A 75 4.89 17.86 -17.47
C LYS A 75 4.34 17.67 -18.88
N ASP A 76 4.80 18.51 -19.82
CA ASP A 76 4.41 18.40 -21.23
C ASP A 76 4.67 16.98 -21.76
N GLY A 77 3.69 16.42 -22.47
CA GLY A 77 3.73 15.04 -22.96
C GLY A 77 3.29 13.95 -21.97
N GLN A 78 3.08 14.26 -20.68
CA GLN A 78 2.62 13.26 -19.69
C GLN A 78 1.10 13.18 -19.50
N LEU A 79 0.32 14.08 -20.11
CA LEU A 79 -1.13 14.18 -19.90
C LEU A 79 -1.87 12.84 -20.12
N ALA A 80 -1.55 12.13 -21.21
CA ALA A 80 -2.18 10.84 -21.53
C ALA A 80 -1.83 9.76 -20.49
N SER A 81 -0.60 9.75 -19.98
CA SER A 81 -0.17 8.81 -18.94
C SER A 81 -0.87 9.08 -17.62
N VAL A 82 -0.96 10.34 -17.21
CA VAL A 82 -1.67 10.75 -15.99
C VAL A 82 -3.16 10.45 -16.10
N ALA A 83 -3.79 10.78 -17.24
CA ALA A 83 -5.19 10.47 -17.50
C ALA A 83 -5.44 8.95 -17.42
N GLY A 84 -4.61 8.13 -18.09
CA GLY A 84 -4.70 6.67 -18.02
C GLY A 84 -4.51 6.09 -16.62
N ALA A 85 -3.65 6.70 -15.79
CA ALA A 85 -3.49 6.30 -14.39
C ALA A 85 -4.71 6.71 -13.52
N ALA A 86 -5.35 7.83 -13.83
CA ALA A 86 -6.53 8.33 -13.11
C ALA A 86 -7.84 7.61 -13.48
N LEU A 87 -7.92 6.94 -14.64
CA LEU A 87 -9.12 6.22 -15.10
C LEU A 87 -9.64 5.21 -14.07
N ALA A 88 -8.80 4.72 -13.19
CA ALA A 88 -9.19 3.76 -12.17
C ALA A 88 -10.04 4.35 -11.05
N LEU A 89 -9.94 5.66 -10.78
CA LEU A 89 -10.51 6.27 -9.59
C LEU A 89 -12.04 6.19 -9.52
N PRO A 90 -12.81 6.47 -10.60
CA PRO A 90 -14.26 6.35 -10.56
C PRO A 90 -14.73 4.91 -10.28
N PHE A 91 -14.05 3.91 -10.84
CA PHE A 91 -14.41 2.50 -10.68
C PHE A 91 -14.05 1.92 -9.31
N ARG A 92 -13.21 2.61 -8.53
CA ARG A 92 -12.82 2.20 -7.17
C ARG A 92 -13.55 2.96 -6.07
N LEU A 93 -14.46 3.87 -6.43
CA LEU A 93 -15.23 4.71 -5.49
C LEU A 93 -14.33 5.41 -4.45
N GLY A 94 -13.12 5.82 -4.85
CA GLY A 94 -12.15 6.47 -3.97
C GLY A 94 -11.43 5.54 -2.97
N THR A 95 -11.54 4.22 -3.09
CA THR A 95 -10.76 3.29 -2.26
C THR A 95 -9.26 3.50 -2.49
N GLY A 96 -8.49 3.67 -1.42
CA GLY A 96 -7.08 4.03 -1.48
C GLY A 96 -6.78 5.53 -1.70
N LEU A 97 -7.80 6.39 -1.80
CA LEU A 97 -7.65 7.85 -1.77
C LEU A 97 -7.67 8.41 -0.34
N PHE A 98 -8.41 7.75 0.55
CA PHE A 98 -8.66 8.18 1.91
C PHE A 98 -8.20 7.14 2.92
N VAL A 99 -7.70 7.60 4.06
CA VAL A 99 -7.41 6.73 5.20
C VAL A 99 -8.68 6.33 5.97
N LEU A 100 -8.56 5.36 6.87
CA LEU A 100 -9.64 4.84 7.69
C LEU A 100 -10.28 5.95 8.54
N GLY A 101 -11.60 6.02 8.49
CA GLY A 101 -12.39 7.01 9.24
C GLY A 101 -12.20 8.45 8.75
N TYR A 102 -11.72 8.65 7.52
CA TYR A 102 -11.59 9.97 6.91
C TYR A 102 -12.90 10.76 6.99
N SER A 103 -12.79 12.01 7.43
CA SER A 103 -13.86 13.00 7.41
C SER A 103 -13.30 14.36 7.00
N VAL A 104 -14.16 15.17 6.40
CA VAL A 104 -13.81 16.47 5.85
C VAL A 104 -14.80 17.54 6.27
N SER A 105 -14.29 18.72 6.60
CA SER A 105 -15.08 19.93 6.84
C SER A 105 -14.41 21.13 6.20
N LEU A 106 -15.20 22.10 5.76
CA LEU A 106 -14.70 23.37 5.27
C LEU A 106 -14.74 24.38 6.41
N VAL A 107 -13.61 25.03 6.66
CA VAL A 107 -13.45 26.03 7.72
C VAL A 107 -12.82 27.31 7.16
N SER A 108 -13.05 28.42 7.84
CA SER A 108 -12.39 29.69 7.52
C SER A 108 -10.88 29.60 7.78
N ALA A 109 -10.10 30.41 7.07
CA ALA A 109 -8.63 30.34 7.10
C ALA A 109 -8.02 30.61 8.49
N ASP A 110 -8.68 31.42 9.33
CA ASP A 110 -8.26 31.70 10.71
C ASP A 110 -8.33 30.48 11.64
N LYS A 111 -9.04 29.43 11.25
CA LYS A 111 -9.22 28.20 12.05
C LYS A 111 -8.14 27.15 11.82
N ILE A 112 -7.28 27.33 10.82
CA ILE A 112 -6.15 26.43 10.57
C ILE A 112 -4.85 27.21 10.77
N PRO A 113 -4.04 26.85 11.78
CA PRO A 113 -2.71 27.42 11.98
C PRO A 113 -1.85 27.36 10.72
N SER A 114 -1.00 28.37 10.50
CA SER A 114 -0.16 28.45 9.29
C SER A 114 0.87 27.32 9.18
N ASP A 115 1.23 26.70 10.30
CA ASP A 115 2.12 25.55 10.39
C ASP A 115 1.40 24.21 10.16
N GLN A 116 0.06 24.23 10.03
CA GLN A 116 -0.74 23.04 9.73
C GLN A 116 -1.02 22.91 8.23
N TYR A 117 -0.73 21.73 7.68
CA TYR A 117 -1.08 21.38 6.31
C TYR A 117 -2.59 21.44 6.13
N SER A 118 -3.03 22.16 5.09
CA SER A 118 -4.41 22.18 4.64
C SER A 118 -4.46 22.43 3.14
N LEU A 119 -5.45 21.82 2.49
CA LEU A 119 -5.84 22.27 1.16
C LEU A 119 -6.68 23.53 1.27
N GLU A 120 -6.56 24.38 0.26
CA GLU A 120 -7.39 25.56 0.11
C GLU A 120 -8.30 25.39 -1.10
N PHE A 121 -9.58 25.65 -0.92
CA PHE A 121 -10.59 25.55 -1.95
C PHE A 121 -11.57 26.71 -1.82
N LEU A 122 -11.61 27.57 -2.85
CA LEU A 122 -12.47 28.75 -2.90
C LEU A 122 -12.34 29.67 -1.66
N GLY A 123 -11.11 29.88 -1.18
CA GLY A 123 -10.82 30.72 0.00
C GLY A 123 -11.16 30.09 1.35
N LEU A 124 -11.68 28.85 1.36
CA LEU A 124 -11.87 28.05 2.57
C LEU A 124 -10.73 27.04 2.72
N LYS A 125 -10.42 26.68 3.95
CA LYS A 125 -9.47 25.62 4.25
C LYS A 125 -10.20 24.30 4.47
N VAL A 126 -9.63 23.23 3.93
CA VAL A 126 -10.12 21.86 4.09
C VAL A 126 -9.51 21.29 5.37
N LYS A 127 -10.35 21.10 6.39
CA LYS A 127 -9.97 20.41 7.62
C LYS A 127 -10.30 18.93 7.48
N GLU A 128 -9.25 18.11 7.49
CA GLU A 128 -9.31 16.66 7.39
C GLU A 128 -9.11 16.02 8.76
N THR A 129 -9.85 14.96 9.07
CA THR A 129 -9.64 14.13 10.27
C THR A 129 -9.71 12.66 9.90
N SER A 130 -9.11 11.78 10.70
CA SER A 130 -9.14 10.33 10.51
C SER A 130 -9.14 9.57 11.83
N LYS A 131 -9.19 8.23 11.76
CA LYS A 131 -9.09 7.33 12.93
C LYS A 131 -7.74 6.62 13.04
N ILE A 132 -6.78 6.97 12.18
CA ILE A 132 -5.49 6.26 12.05
C ILE A 132 -4.70 6.26 13.37
N ASP A 133 -4.71 7.37 14.10
CA ASP A 133 -4.01 7.49 15.38
C ASP A 133 -4.50 6.51 16.46
N GLN A 134 -5.70 5.92 16.27
CA GLN A 134 -6.28 4.95 17.20
C GLN A 134 -5.89 3.50 16.87
N CYS A 135 -5.35 3.24 15.67
CA CYS A 135 -4.99 1.88 15.28
C CYS A 135 -3.50 1.58 15.56
N ARG A 136 -3.22 0.32 15.88
CA ARG A 136 -1.87 -0.20 16.11
C ARG A 136 -0.98 0.08 14.90
N ARG A 137 0.24 0.54 15.15
CA ARG A 137 1.29 0.70 14.13
C ARG A 137 2.31 -0.44 14.24
N PRO A 138 2.76 -1.00 13.11
CA PRO A 138 3.83 -2.00 13.13
C PRO A 138 5.16 -1.37 13.57
N GLU A 139 5.96 -2.08 14.37
CA GLU A 139 7.28 -1.63 14.81
C GLU A 139 8.33 -1.80 13.71
N LYS A 140 8.18 -2.86 12.92
CA LYS A 140 8.98 -3.16 11.73
C LYS A 140 8.09 -3.09 10.48
N PRO A 141 8.56 -2.54 9.35
CA PRO A 141 7.75 -2.53 8.13
C PRO A 141 7.30 -3.94 7.74
N ILE A 142 6.03 -4.05 7.34
CA ILE A 142 5.51 -5.29 6.73
C ILE A 142 6.16 -5.43 5.36
N GLU A 143 6.55 -6.63 4.99
CA GLU A 143 7.15 -6.92 3.70
C GLU A 143 6.08 -7.40 2.72
N MET A 144 6.07 -6.82 1.52
CA MET A 144 5.08 -7.11 0.49
C MET A 144 5.73 -7.40 -0.85
N TYR A 145 5.53 -8.62 -1.36
CA TYR A 145 6.01 -9.05 -2.67
C TYR A 145 4.89 -8.92 -3.69
N GLU A 146 5.06 -8.05 -4.67
CA GLU A 146 3.96 -7.62 -5.53
C GLU A 146 4.43 -6.99 -6.86
N PHE A 147 3.50 -6.70 -7.77
CA PHE A 147 3.79 -5.84 -8.92
C PHE A 147 2.57 -5.00 -9.32
N GLU A 148 2.82 -3.87 -9.98
CA GLU A 148 1.81 -2.85 -10.28
C GLU A 148 0.67 -3.37 -11.16
N GLY A 149 1.00 -4.17 -12.19
CA GLY A 149 0.04 -4.76 -13.13
C GLY A 149 -0.82 -5.91 -12.58
N CYS A 150 -0.80 -6.19 -11.28
CA CYS A 150 -1.61 -7.25 -10.66
C CYS A 150 -2.86 -6.69 -9.96
N PRO A 151 -4.07 -7.13 -10.33
CA PRO A 151 -5.30 -6.62 -9.72
C PRO A 151 -5.40 -7.03 -8.23
N PHE A 152 -4.87 -8.18 -7.86
CA PHE A 152 -4.85 -8.66 -6.47
C PHE A 152 -3.88 -7.86 -5.60
N CYS A 153 -2.70 -7.52 -6.13
CA CYS A 153 -1.72 -6.67 -5.44
C CYS A 153 -2.29 -5.27 -5.22
N ARG A 154 -2.98 -4.74 -6.23
CA ARG A 154 -3.65 -3.45 -6.15
C ARG A 154 -4.65 -3.36 -5.00
N LYS A 155 -5.48 -4.39 -4.78
CA LYS A 155 -6.40 -4.44 -3.64
C LYS A 155 -5.68 -4.30 -2.30
N VAL A 156 -4.53 -4.96 -2.16
CA VAL A 156 -3.70 -4.87 -0.95
C VAL A 156 -3.07 -3.49 -0.82
N ARG A 157 -2.55 -2.89 -1.90
CA ARG A 157 -2.03 -1.50 -1.87
C ARG A 157 -3.10 -0.46 -1.52
N GLU A 158 -4.34 -0.67 -1.97
CA GLU A 158 -5.47 0.15 -1.54
C GLU A 158 -5.72 0.02 -0.03
N MET A 159 -5.68 -1.21 0.52
CA MET A 159 -5.81 -1.41 1.96
C MET A 159 -4.65 -0.79 2.75
N VAL A 160 -3.41 -0.90 2.25
CA VAL A 160 -2.24 -0.22 2.83
C VAL A 160 -2.45 1.29 2.90
N SER A 161 -3.02 1.88 1.84
CA SER A 161 -3.37 3.31 1.80
C SER A 161 -4.49 3.66 2.77
N VAL A 162 -5.52 2.80 2.90
CA VAL A 162 -6.63 2.99 3.84
C VAL A 162 -6.12 2.94 5.28
N LEU A 163 -5.23 2.02 5.60
CA LEU A 163 -4.69 1.88 6.96
C LEU A 163 -3.51 2.80 7.26
N ASP A 164 -3.06 3.58 6.28
CA ASP A 164 -1.90 4.45 6.37
C ASP A 164 -0.62 3.77 6.87
N LEU A 165 -0.38 2.54 6.38
CA LEU A 165 0.76 1.72 6.81
C LEU A 165 2.02 2.04 6.02
N ASP A 166 3.15 1.87 6.69
CA ASP A 166 4.47 1.88 6.06
C ASP A 166 4.86 0.44 5.75
N VAL A 167 5.16 0.17 4.47
CA VAL A 167 5.33 -1.18 3.94
C VAL A 167 6.58 -1.21 3.07
N LEU A 168 7.43 -2.21 3.32
CA LEU A 168 8.58 -2.50 2.49
C LEU A 168 8.16 -3.36 1.31
N PHE A 169 8.10 -2.75 0.13
CA PHE A 169 7.73 -3.44 -1.10
C PHE A 169 8.95 -4.05 -1.77
N TYR A 170 8.81 -5.33 -2.16
CA TYR A 170 9.74 -6.08 -2.98
C TYR A 170 9.10 -6.34 -4.35
N PRO A 171 9.45 -5.55 -5.38
CA PRO A 171 8.83 -5.69 -6.68
C PRO A 171 9.09 -7.06 -7.32
N CYS A 172 8.05 -7.59 -7.95
CA CYS A 172 8.05 -8.90 -8.59
C CYS A 172 7.50 -8.80 -10.03
N PRO A 173 8.00 -7.88 -10.88
CA PRO A 173 7.54 -7.78 -12.26
C PRO A 173 7.78 -9.09 -13.02
N GLN A 174 7.02 -9.35 -14.07
CA GLN A 174 7.27 -10.48 -14.97
C GLN A 174 8.72 -10.45 -15.46
N LYS A 175 9.35 -11.63 -15.47
CA LYS A 175 10.77 -11.82 -15.81
C LYS A 175 11.77 -11.19 -14.82
N GLY A 176 11.31 -10.66 -13.69
CA GLY A 176 12.18 -10.19 -12.61
C GLY A 176 13.04 -11.33 -12.04
N PRO A 177 14.38 -11.19 -12.03
CA PRO A 177 15.29 -12.23 -11.58
C PRO A 177 15.42 -12.31 -10.05
N THR A 178 15.08 -11.27 -9.30
CA THR A 178 15.52 -11.13 -7.91
C THR A 178 14.50 -11.69 -6.91
N PHE A 179 13.26 -11.18 -6.92
CA PHE A 179 12.33 -11.45 -5.81
C PHE A 179 11.32 -12.57 -6.10
N ARG A 180 11.00 -12.83 -7.37
CA ARG A 180 10.11 -13.95 -7.72
C ARG A 180 10.67 -15.33 -7.34
N PRO A 181 11.98 -15.61 -7.46
CA PRO A 181 12.55 -16.85 -6.93
C PRO A 181 12.47 -16.94 -5.40
N LYS A 182 12.70 -15.83 -4.69
CA LYS A 182 12.59 -15.79 -3.22
C LYS A 182 11.18 -16.16 -2.74
N VAL A 183 10.13 -15.65 -3.40
CA VAL A 183 8.75 -16.03 -3.06
C VAL A 183 8.49 -17.53 -3.30
N LEU A 184 9.08 -18.11 -4.35
CA LEU A 184 8.99 -19.56 -4.58
C LEU A 184 9.66 -20.35 -3.46
N GLU A 185 10.82 -19.90 -2.98
CA GLU A 185 11.55 -20.54 -1.87
C GLU A 185 10.78 -20.44 -0.54
N MET A 186 10.30 -19.24 -0.20
CA MET A 186 9.63 -19.00 1.08
C MET A 186 8.20 -19.56 1.14
N GLY A 187 7.44 -19.40 0.06
CA GLY A 187 6.02 -19.73 0.04
C GLY A 187 5.65 -20.85 -0.94
N GLY A 188 6.59 -21.48 -1.63
CA GLY A 188 6.36 -22.63 -2.49
C GLY A 188 5.67 -22.36 -3.84
N LYS A 189 5.26 -21.12 -4.14
CA LYS A 189 4.56 -20.76 -5.39
C LYS A 189 4.88 -19.33 -5.82
N LYS A 190 5.02 -19.06 -7.12
CA LYS A 190 5.16 -17.70 -7.67
C LYS A 190 3.79 -17.00 -7.78
N GLN A 191 3.08 -16.88 -6.65
CA GLN A 191 1.76 -16.25 -6.54
C GLN A 191 1.88 -14.89 -5.84
N PHE A 192 1.12 -13.88 -6.28
CA PHE A 192 1.21 -12.51 -5.77
C PHE A 192 -0.18 -11.91 -5.52
N PRO A 193 -0.35 -11.08 -4.47
CA PRO A 193 0.68 -10.67 -3.52
C PRO A 193 1.06 -11.79 -2.54
N TYR A 194 2.27 -11.70 -2.00
CA TYR A 194 2.74 -12.49 -0.86
C TYR A 194 3.22 -11.53 0.23
N MET A 195 2.72 -11.68 1.45
CA MET A 195 3.00 -10.80 2.58
C MET A 195 3.79 -11.55 3.64
N VAL A 196 4.76 -10.87 4.24
CA VAL A 196 5.45 -11.31 5.47
C VAL A 196 5.35 -10.18 6.50
N ASP A 197 4.79 -10.48 7.66
CA ASP A 197 4.76 -9.55 8.79
C ASP A 197 5.77 -9.98 9.87
N PRO A 198 6.93 -9.31 9.98
CA PRO A 198 7.95 -9.64 10.98
C PRO A 198 7.50 -9.32 12.42
N ASN A 199 6.44 -8.53 12.61
CA ASN A 199 5.93 -8.18 13.94
C ASN A 199 5.13 -9.33 14.58
N THR A 200 4.57 -10.22 13.76
CA THR A 200 3.71 -11.32 14.21
C THR A 200 4.20 -12.69 13.75
N GLY A 201 5.19 -12.75 12.84
CA GLY A 201 5.69 -13.97 12.23
C GLY A 201 4.75 -14.56 11.17
N VAL A 202 3.70 -13.83 10.77
CA VAL A 202 2.72 -14.27 9.78
C VAL A 202 3.28 -14.10 8.37
N ALA A 203 3.19 -15.15 7.55
CA ALA A 203 3.44 -15.06 6.11
C ALA A 203 2.29 -15.73 5.35
N MET A 204 1.74 -15.08 4.33
CA MET A 204 0.56 -15.58 3.62
C MET A 204 0.39 -15.09 2.18
N TYR A 205 -0.35 -15.87 1.41
CA TYR A 205 -0.93 -15.50 0.12
C TYR A 205 -2.37 -15.02 0.28
N GLU A 206 -3.07 -14.94 -0.87
CA GLU A 206 -4.50 -14.63 -1.00
C GLU A 206 -4.81 -13.18 -0.60
N SER A 207 -4.99 -12.31 -1.60
CA SER A 207 -5.20 -10.89 -1.37
C SER A 207 -6.34 -10.57 -0.40
N ASP A 208 -7.44 -11.34 -0.41
CA ASP A 208 -8.55 -11.14 0.52
C ASP A 208 -8.19 -11.52 1.97
N ALA A 209 -7.40 -12.58 2.15
CA ALA A 209 -6.89 -12.97 3.46
C ALA A 209 -5.90 -11.93 4.00
N ILE A 210 -5.01 -11.42 3.15
CA ILE A 210 -4.07 -10.35 3.48
C ILE A 210 -4.83 -9.09 3.90
N ILE A 211 -5.83 -8.65 3.11
CA ILE A 211 -6.63 -7.45 3.43
C ILE A 211 -7.33 -7.61 4.77
N LYS A 212 -7.98 -8.77 4.99
CA LYS A 212 -8.64 -9.05 6.26
C LYS A 212 -7.65 -9.04 7.43
N TYR A 213 -6.50 -9.68 7.26
CA TYR A 213 -5.45 -9.70 8.26
C TYR A 213 -4.96 -8.29 8.62
N LEU A 214 -4.70 -7.44 7.63
CA LEU A 214 -4.28 -6.06 7.85
C LEU A 214 -5.38 -5.26 8.57
N ALA A 215 -6.65 -5.42 8.19
CA ALA A 215 -7.78 -4.77 8.82
C ALA A 215 -7.91 -5.16 10.31
N ASP A 216 -7.81 -6.45 10.60
CA ASP A 216 -7.98 -7.00 11.94
C ASP A 216 -6.78 -6.65 12.85
N THR A 217 -5.56 -6.62 12.30
CA THR A 217 -4.31 -6.46 13.08
C THR A 217 -3.91 -4.99 13.26
N TYR A 218 -4.10 -4.18 12.22
CA TYR A 218 -3.62 -2.80 12.15
C TYR A 218 -4.71 -1.76 11.85
N GLY A 219 -5.98 -2.20 11.75
CA GLY A 219 -7.15 -1.34 11.59
C GLY A 219 -8.15 -1.51 12.74
N ASP A 220 -9.42 -1.23 12.45
CA ASP A 220 -10.55 -1.45 13.36
C ASP A 220 -11.36 -2.73 13.01
N GLY A 221 -10.78 -3.62 12.20
CA GLY A 221 -11.46 -4.80 11.65
C GLY A 221 -12.36 -4.51 10.44
N THR A 222 -12.56 -3.24 10.07
CA THR A 222 -13.39 -2.89 8.92
C THR A 222 -12.61 -3.01 7.62
N VAL A 223 -13.19 -3.74 6.66
CA VAL A 223 -12.72 -3.75 5.28
C VAL A 223 -13.67 -2.90 4.42
N PRO A 224 -13.17 -1.88 3.68
CA PRO A 224 -13.99 -1.09 2.77
C PRO A 224 -14.79 -1.98 1.81
N ILE A 225 -16.05 -1.65 1.57
CA ILE A 225 -16.96 -2.51 0.79
C ILE A 225 -16.36 -2.89 -0.57
N MET A 226 -15.70 -1.95 -1.25
CA MET A 226 -15.05 -2.18 -2.54
C MET A 226 -13.91 -3.19 -2.49
N LEU A 227 -13.31 -3.46 -1.33
CA LEU A 227 -12.31 -4.50 -1.14
C LEU A 227 -12.91 -5.87 -0.74
N SER A 228 -14.19 -5.89 -0.36
CA SER A 228 -14.89 -7.07 0.14
C SER A 228 -15.83 -7.75 -0.88
N LEU A 229 -15.95 -7.23 -2.11
CA LEU A 229 -16.87 -7.77 -3.13
C LEU A 229 -16.31 -8.96 -3.93
N GLY A 230 -15.18 -9.55 -3.48
CA GLY A 230 -14.59 -10.73 -4.10
C GLY A 230 -14.23 -10.53 -5.58
N LEU A 231 -14.78 -11.37 -6.47
CA LEU A 231 -14.46 -11.34 -7.90
C LEU A 231 -14.82 -10.00 -8.56
N PHE A 232 -15.88 -9.33 -8.14
CA PHE A 232 -16.24 -8.00 -8.65
C PHE A 232 -15.15 -6.97 -8.36
N THR A 233 -14.54 -7.05 -7.17
CA THR A 233 -13.39 -6.21 -6.82
C THR A 233 -12.22 -6.48 -7.76
N THR A 234 -11.95 -7.74 -8.09
CA THR A 234 -10.85 -8.11 -9.00
C THR A 234 -11.10 -7.60 -10.43
N ILE A 235 -12.33 -7.71 -10.93
CA ILE A 235 -12.73 -7.20 -12.25
C ILE A 235 -12.55 -5.68 -12.33
N THR A 236 -13.09 -4.95 -11.35
CA THR A 236 -12.97 -3.47 -11.34
C THR A 236 -11.52 -3.00 -11.13
N ALA A 237 -10.72 -3.74 -10.36
CA ALA A 237 -9.28 -3.47 -10.24
C ALA A 237 -8.54 -3.69 -11.57
N GLY A 238 -8.93 -4.73 -12.33
CA GLY A 238 -8.33 -5.14 -13.61
C GLY A 238 -8.69 -4.25 -14.80
N LEU A 239 -9.96 -3.84 -14.94
CA LEU A 239 -10.45 -3.06 -16.07
C LEU A 239 -9.65 -1.76 -16.29
N ALA A 240 -9.30 -1.09 -15.20
CA ALA A 240 -8.54 0.15 -15.26
C ALA A 240 -7.06 -0.02 -15.68
N MET A 241 -6.53 -1.25 -15.63
CA MET A 241 -5.15 -1.53 -16.00
C MET A 241 -4.98 -1.84 -17.49
N ILE A 242 -6.07 -2.24 -18.18
CA ILE A 242 -6.05 -2.59 -19.61
C ILE A 242 -5.46 -1.45 -20.45
N TRP A 243 -5.77 -0.19 -20.10
CA TRP A 243 -5.32 0.98 -20.85
C TRP A 243 -3.87 1.41 -20.56
N ARG A 244 -3.19 0.75 -19.61
CA ARG A 244 -1.80 1.07 -19.23
C ARG A 244 -0.75 0.21 -19.93
N VAL A 245 -1.12 -0.55 -20.96
CA VAL A 245 -0.20 -1.21 -21.91
C VAL A 245 1.01 -1.85 -21.21
N TRP A 246 0.73 -2.75 -20.26
CA TRP A 246 1.76 -3.52 -19.53
C TRP A 246 2.73 -2.71 -18.64
N LYS A 247 2.52 -1.40 -18.46
CA LYS A 247 3.33 -0.59 -17.54
C LYS A 247 3.27 -1.15 -16.12
N GLY A 248 4.42 -1.18 -15.45
CA GLY A 248 4.55 -1.79 -14.12
C GLY A 248 4.41 -3.32 -14.09
N SER A 249 4.41 -4.00 -15.25
CA SER A 249 4.23 -5.46 -15.32
C SER A 249 5.49 -6.23 -15.67
N SER A 250 6.46 -5.66 -16.38
CA SER A 250 7.63 -6.38 -16.91
C SER A 250 8.94 -5.76 -16.46
N TYR A 251 9.91 -6.62 -16.17
CA TYR A 251 11.23 -6.23 -15.69
C TYR A 251 12.03 -5.50 -16.78
N THR A 252 12.73 -4.46 -16.36
CA THR A 252 13.77 -3.72 -17.08
C THR A 252 15.08 -3.93 -16.36
N VAL A 253 16.10 -4.40 -17.08
CA VAL A 253 17.43 -4.68 -16.52
C VAL A 253 17.97 -3.47 -15.75
N SER A 254 18.33 -3.69 -14.49
CA SER A 254 18.74 -2.65 -13.55
C SER A 254 19.81 -3.14 -12.58
N LYS A 255 20.42 -2.19 -11.86
CA LYS A 255 21.28 -2.43 -10.70
C LYS A 255 20.40 -2.48 -9.45
N LEU A 256 20.58 -3.50 -8.62
CA LEU A 256 19.87 -3.61 -7.34
C LEU A 256 20.55 -2.71 -6.28
N PRO A 257 19.84 -1.76 -5.65
CA PRO A 257 20.41 -0.93 -4.59
C PRO A 257 20.64 -1.73 -3.29
N PRO A 258 21.65 -1.37 -2.49
CA PRO A 258 21.89 -2.00 -1.18
C PRO A 258 20.85 -1.60 -0.13
N GLN A 259 20.22 -0.41 -0.26
CA GLN A 259 19.18 0.06 0.66
C GLN A 259 17.89 0.38 -0.12
N PRO A 260 16.70 0.10 0.46
CA PRO A 260 15.44 0.42 -0.19
C PRO A 260 15.28 1.93 -0.35
N ILE A 261 14.68 2.35 -1.45
CA ILE A 261 14.33 3.75 -1.69
C ILE A 261 13.10 4.10 -0.84
N GLU A 262 13.12 5.23 -0.14
CA GLU A 262 11.94 5.70 0.60
C GLU A 262 11.03 6.51 -0.34
N ILE A 263 9.72 6.23 -0.29
CA ILE A 263 8.73 6.94 -1.11
C ILE A 263 7.48 7.28 -0.31
N TRP A 264 7.13 8.56 -0.28
CA TRP A 264 5.84 9.04 0.22
C TRP A 264 4.84 9.04 -0.93
N ALA A 265 3.90 8.12 -0.89
CA ALA A 265 2.92 7.92 -1.95
C ALA A 265 1.64 7.27 -1.42
N TYR A 266 0.61 7.18 -2.26
CA TYR A 266 -0.60 6.41 -1.96
C TYR A 266 -1.23 5.89 -3.26
N GLU A 267 -2.10 4.88 -3.14
CA GLU A 267 -2.62 4.15 -4.31
C GLU A 267 -3.54 5.03 -5.17
N GLY A 268 -4.33 5.91 -4.56
CA GLY A 268 -5.28 6.79 -5.25
C GLY A 268 -4.65 7.96 -6.04
N SER A 269 -3.34 8.14 -6.08
CA SER A 269 -2.70 9.21 -6.86
C SER A 269 -2.15 8.68 -8.20
N PRO A 270 -2.53 9.27 -9.34
CA PRO A 270 -2.00 8.87 -10.64
C PRO A 270 -0.49 9.15 -10.76
N PHE A 271 0.00 10.26 -10.20
CA PHE A 271 1.44 10.59 -10.20
C PHE A 271 2.24 9.58 -9.37
N CYS A 272 1.70 9.16 -8.22
CA CYS A 272 2.33 8.13 -7.40
C CYS A 272 2.37 6.78 -8.12
N LYS A 273 1.31 6.43 -8.84
CA LYS A 273 1.27 5.22 -9.66
C LYS A 273 2.39 5.21 -10.71
N LEU A 274 2.62 6.32 -11.42
CA LEU A 274 3.68 6.41 -12.42
C LEU A 274 5.07 6.20 -11.81
N ALA A 275 5.35 6.78 -10.63
CA ALA A 275 6.61 6.57 -9.93
C ALA A 275 6.78 5.11 -9.46
N ARG A 276 5.72 4.50 -8.90
CA ARG A 276 5.74 3.09 -8.51
C ARG A 276 5.91 2.14 -9.69
N GLU A 277 5.32 2.44 -10.85
CA GLU A 277 5.55 1.68 -12.09
C GLU A 277 7.04 1.63 -12.43
N ALA A 278 7.77 2.74 -12.31
CA ALA A 278 9.22 2.77 -12.55
C ALA A 278 10.01 1.99 -11.50
N LEU A 279 9.69 2.13 -10.22
CA LEU A 279 10.29 1.34 -9.13
C LEU A 279 10.09 -0.16 -9.37
N VAL A 280 8.88 -0.56 -9.79
CA VAL A 280 8.55 -1.96 -10.05
C VAL A 280 9.22 -2.50 -11.31
N GLU A 281 9.20 -1.76 -12.41
CA GLU A 281 9.85 -2.15 -13.67
C GLU A 281 11.36 -2.33 -13.47
N LEU A 282 12.01 -1.50 -12.66
CA LEU A 282 13.43 -1.59 -12.33
C LEU A 282 13.72 -2.56 -11.17
N GLU A 283 12.72 -3.28 -10.67
CA GLU A 283 12.86 -4.22 -9.54
C GLU A 283 13.52 -3.60 -8.28
N LEU A 284 13.23 -2.32 -7.99
CA LEU A 284 13.82 -1.56 -6.88
C LEU A 284 13.01 -1.73 -5.59
N PRO A 285 13.56 -2.33 -4.53
CA PRO A 285 12.93 -2.36 -3.22
C PRO A 285 12.67 -0.95 -2.71
N HIS A 286 11.50 -0.72 -2.13
CA HIS A 286 11.15 0.60 -1.64
C HIS A 286 10.29 0.55 -0.38
N LEU A 287 10.60 1.43 0.57
CA LEU A 287 9.78 1.66 1.75
C LEU A 287 8.72 2.69 1.39
N LEU A 288 7.48 2.23 1.23
CA LEU A 288 6.34 3.12 1.01
C LEU A 288 5.90 3.72 2.35
N HIS A 289 5.98 5.03 2.47
CA HIS A 289 5.26 5.79 3.48
C HIS A 289 3.89 6.20 2.92
N SER A 290 2.84 5.46 3.30
CA SER A 290 1.48 5.83 2.88
C SER A 290 1.16 7.25 3.36
N CYS A 291 0.59 8.05 2.46
CA CYS A 291 0.16 9.41 2.73
C CYS A 291 -1.19 9.75 2.05
N ALA A 292 -2.16 8.84 2.14
CA ALA A 292 -3.52 9.08 1.63
C ALA A 292 -4.18 10.29 2.33
N ARG A 293 -5.32 10.76 1.82
CA ARG A 293 -6.04 11.91 2.39
C ARG A 293 -6.46 11.62 3.84
N GLY A 294 -6.22 12.56 4.74
CA GLY A 294 -6.36 12.38 6.20
C GLY A 294 -5.18 11.70 6.93
N SER A 295 -4.09 11.36 6.23
CA SER A 295 -2.87 10.85 6.86
C SER A 295 -2.13 11.95 7.64
N PRO A 296 -1.64 11.68 8.88
CA PRO A 296 -0.77 12.59 9.61
C PRO A 296 0.59 12.82 8.92
N LYS A 297 1.06 11.88 8.09
CA LYS A 297 2.36 11.99 7.39
C LYS A 297 2.42 13.15 6.40
N ARG A 298 1.25 13.64 5.94
CA ARG A 298 1.17 14.86 5.12
C ARG A 298 1.71 16.08 5.86
N GLN A 299 1.44 16.16 7.17
CA GLN A 299 1.93 17.22 8.04
C GLN A 299 3.44 17.13 8.25
N GLU A 300 4.00 15.92 8.32
CA GLU A 300 5.44 15.69 8.49
C GLU A 300 6.23 16.23 7.29
N ILE A 301 5.82 15.84 6.07
CA ILE A 301 6.42 16.35 4.84
C ILE A 301 6.22 17.86 4.70
N PHE A 302 5.04 18.38 5.06
CA PHE A 302 4.78 19.82 5.05
C PHE A 302 5.72 20.58 5.99
N LYS A 303 5.98 20.08 7.21
CA LYS A 303 6.95 20.69 8.14
C LYS A 303 8.37 20.68 7.59
N LYS A 304 8.75 19.61 6.88
CA LYS A 304 10.10 19.43 6.34
C LYS A 304 10.39 20.30 5.12
N HIS A 305 9.39 20.51 4.26
CA HIS A 305 9.59 21.18 2.96
C HIS A 305 8.77 22.46 2.77
N GLY A 306 7.92 22.85 3.72
CA GLY A 306 6.96 23.96 3.60
C GLY A 306 5.81 23.69 2.61
N ILE A 307 5.80 22.51 1.99
CA ILE A 307 4.79 22.06 1.03
C ILE A 307 4.55 20.56 1.21
N PHE A 308 3.36 20.11 0.80
CA PHE A 308 3.10 18.68 0.63
C PHE A 308 2.70 18.41 -0.82
N GLN A 309 3.39 17.44 -1.42
CA GLN A 309 3.07 16.87 -2.73
C GLN A 309 3.48 15.40 -2.72
N ALA A 310 2.77 14.57 -3.47
CA ALA A 310 3.10 13.15 -3.62
C ALA A 310 3.07 12.79 -5.12
N PRO A 311 4.04 12.01 -5.62
CA PRO A 311 5.09 11.32 -4.85
C PRO A 311 6.24 12.24 -4.42
N TYR A 312 6.92 11.85 -3.34
CA TYR A 312 8.20 12.37 -2.89
C TYR A 312 9.10 11.18 -2.57
N ILE A 313 10.37 11.25 -2.95
CA ILE A 313 11.35 10.17 -2.69
C ILE A 313 12.54 10.67 -1.87
N GLU A 314 13.11 9.76 -1.09
CA GLU A 314 14.46 9.87 -0.55
C GLU A 314 15.23 8.61 -0.96
N ASP A 315 16.34 8.80 -1.67
CA ASP A 315 17.21 7.71 -2.10
C ASP A 315 18.46 7.68 -1.19
N PRO A 316 18.53 6.75 -0.22
CA PRO A 316 19.67 6.65 0.68
C PRO A 316 20.96 6.20 -0.03
N ASN A 317 20.86 5.66 -1.25
CA ASN A 317 22.01 5.16 -1.99
C ASN A 317 22.78 6.27 -2.70
N THR A 318 22.11 7.38 -3.05
CA THR A 318 22.71 8.54 -3.75
C THR A 318 22.62 9.84 -2.95
N GLY A 319 21.80 9.88 -1.90
CA GLY A 319 21.48 11.09 -1.14
C GLY A 319 20.43 12.00 -1.79
N VAL A 320 19.87 11.62 -2.95
CA VAL A 320 18.86 12.43 -3.66
C VAL A 320 17.54 12.46 -2.91
N LYS A 321 16.94 13.66 -2.82
CA LYS A 321 15.61 13.89 -2.25
C LYS A 321 14.82 14.80 -3.17
N MET A 322 13.64 14.40 -3.60
CA MET A 322 12.86 15.22 -4.54
C MET A 322 11.38 14.87 -4.65
N PHE A 323 10.64 15.86 -5.15
CA PHE A 323 9.26 15.73 -5.63
C PHE A 323 9.24 15.53 -7.16
N GLU A 324 8.05 15.66 -7.75
CA GLU A 324 7.78 15.60 -9.19
C GLU A 324 7.93 14.20 -9.79
N SER A 325 6.80 13.55 -10.08
CA SER A 325 6.81 12.15 -10.54
C SER A 325 7.56 11.94 -11.84
N ALA A 326 7.57 12.92 -12.74
CA ALA A 326 8.25 12.78 -14.04
C ALA A 326 9.76 12.72 -13.86
N GLU A 327 10.30 13.66 -13.08
CA GLU A 327 11.71 13.78 -12.74
C GLU A 327 12.16 12.60 -11.87
N ILE A 328 11.28 12.11 -10.97
CA ILE A 328 11.48 10.85 -10.24
C ILE A 328 11.71 9.68 -11.20
N ILE A 329 10.87 9.53 -12.22
CA ILE A 329 11.01 8.42 -13.18
C ILE A 329 12.29 8.55 -14.01
N GLU A 330 12.62 9.76 -14.45
CA GLU A 330 13.84 10.05 -15.22
C GLU A 330 15.09 9.72 -14.38
N TYR A 331 15.15 10.22 -13.14
CA TYR A 331 16.21 9.94 -12.19
C TYR A 331 16.39 8.44 -11.92
N LEU A 332 15.30 7.72 -11.60
CA LEU A 332 15.36 6.29 -11.28
C LEU A 332 15.91 5.50 -12.48
N ARG A 333 15.47 5.85 -13.69
CA ARG A 333 15.95 5.19 -14.92
C ARG A 333 17.40 5.51 -15.21
N ALA A 334 17.81 6.77 -15.10
CA ALA A 334 19.19 7.18 -15.34
C ALA A 334 20.18 6.56 -14.33
N THR A 335 19.76 6.44 -13.06
CA THR A 335 20.61 5.94 -11.97
C THR A 335 20.73 4.41 -11.98
N TYR A 336 19.58 3.73 -12.10
CA TYR A 336 19.49 2.29 -11.85
C TYR A 336 19.37 1.44 -13.11
N SER A 337 18.87 1.96 -14.22
CA SER A 337 18.71 1.15 -15.42
C SER A 337 20.06 0.85 -16.08
N LEU A 338 20.20 -0.37 -16.60
CA LEU A 338 21.33 -0.76 -17.45
C LEU A 338 21.01 -0.62 -18.94
N TYR A 339 19.84 -0.10 -19.30
CA TYR A 339 19.46 0.12 -20.68
C TYR A 339 20.11 1.38 -21.27
N PRO A 340 20.77 1.30 -22.44
CA PRO A 340 21.56 2.41 -23.00
C PRO A 340 20.79 3.70 -23.22
N GLN A 341 19.50 3.63 -23.56
CA GLN A 341 18.67 4.81 -23.82
C GLN A 341 18.45 5.71 -22.59
N TYR A 342 18.75 5.21 -21.39
CA TYR A 342 18.61 5.98 -20.14
C TYR A 342 19.96 6.45 -19.58
N GLN A 343 21.09 5.99 -20.14
CA GLN A 343 22.43 6.34 -19.63
C GLN A 343 22.96 7.69 -20.14
N ASN A 344 22.24 8.34 -21.06
CA ASN A 344 22.59 9.66 -21.61
C ASN A 344 21.56 10.75 -21.24
N LEU A 345 20.71 10.49 -20.24
CA LEU A 345 19.67 11.43 -19.77
C LEU A 345 20.20 12.43 -18.75
#